data_AF-L1Q5Q9-F1
#
_entry.id   AF-L1Q5Q9-F1
#
_cell.length_a   1.000
_cell.length_b   1.000
_cell.length_c   1.000
_cell.angle_alpha   90.00
_cell.angle_beta   90.00
_cell.angle_gamma   90.00
#
_symmetry.space_group_name_H-M   'P 1'
#
loop_
_entity.id
_entity.type
_entity.pdbx_description
1 polymer ?
#
loop_
_entity_poly.entity_id
_entity_poly.type
_entity_poly.pdbx_seq_one_letter_code
_entity_poly.pdbx_strand_id
1 'polypeptide(L)'
;MKKLFLNIIKFIMVFLIIISTMFIGVGCGVYKSIIDETSIESKIEEVKENSNYTELDNIYKTFLDAIVAIEDHRFYKHGAIDLVSIARAFGVSIK
;
A
#
# COMPACT_ATOMS: atom_id res chain seq x y z
N MET A 1 21.98 -3.27 36.23
CA MET A 1 20.98 -3.98 35.41
C MET A 1 20.01 -3.03 34.70
N LYS A 2 19.24 -2.17 35.40
CA LYS A 2 18.30 -1.22 34.77
C LYS A 2 18.92 -0.28 33.71
N LYS A 3 20.12 0.25 33.96
CA LYS A 3 20.87 1.10 33.00
C LYS A 3 21.29 0.34 31.72
N LEU A 4 21.71 -0.93 31.85
CA LEU A 4 22.09 -1.76 30.70
C LEU A 4 20.85 -2.11 29.85
N PHE A 5 19.74 -2.46 30.51
CA PHE A 5 18.46 -2.71 29.83
C PHE A 5 17.97 -1.49 29.04
N LEU A 6 18.03 -0.29 29.64
CA LEU A 6 17.65 0.95 28.96
C LEU A 6 18.56 1.26 27.76
N ASN A 7 19.85 0.96 27.86
CA ASN A 7 20.79 1.14 26.75
C ASN A 7 20.52 0.18 25.59
N ILE A 8 20.13 -1.07 25.87
CA ILE A 8 19.73 -2.05 24.85
C ILE A 8 18.47 -1.58 24.11
N ILE A 9 17.45 -1.09 24.82
CA ILE A 9 16.23 -0.56 24.19
C ILE A 9 16.56 0.63 23.28
N LYS A 10 17.40 1.56 23.75
CA LYS A 10 17.85 2.69 22.92
C LYS A 10 18.56 2.24 21.65
N PHE A 11 19.43 1.22 21.76
CA PHE A 11 20.12 0.66 20.61
C PHE A 11 19.15 0.03 19.60
N ILE A 12 18.18 -0.75 20.08
CA ILE A 12 17.13 -1.33 19.22
C ILE A 12 16.33 -0.23 18.52
N MET A 13 15.97 0.84 19.24
CA MET A 13 15.22 1.96 18.66
C MET A 13 16.02 2.66 17.54
N VAL A 14 17.31 2.92 17.76
CA VAL A 14 18.19 3.50 16.74
C VAL A 14 18.31 2.57 15.54
N PHE A 15 18.48 1.27 15.78
CA PHE A 15 18.57 0.27 14.72
C PHE A 15 17.30 0.22 13.86
N LEU A 16 16.11 0.25 14.48
CA LEU A 16 14.83 0.32 13.77
C LEU A 16 14.69 1.57 12.91
N ILE A 17 15.16 2.73 13.40
CA ILE A 17 15.14 3.98 12.63
C ILE A 17 16.03 3.88 11.39
N ILE A 18 17.23 3.32 11.53
CA ILE A 18 18.17 3.14 10.41
C ILE A 18 17.55 2.23 9.35
N ILE A 19 16.98 1.09 9.77
CA ILE A 19 16.31 0.16 8.86
C ILE A 19 15.14 0.83 8.14
N SER A 20 14.26 1.50 8.89
CA SER A 20 13.10 2.19 8.30
C SER A 20 13.53 3.24 7.29
N THR A 21 14.55 4.02 7.60
CA THR A 21 15.08 5.05 6.69
C THR A 21 15.66 4.44 5.42
N MET A 22 16.38 3.33 5.54
CA MET A 22 16.91 2.59 4.38
C MET A 22 15.78 2.10 3.48
N PHE A 23 14.73 1.48 4.05
CA PHE A 23 13.57 1.03 3.27
C PHE A 23 12.83 2.17 2.58
N ILE A 24 12.62 3.30 3.27
CA ILE A 24 11.99 4.49 2.68
C ILE A 24 12.84 5.02 1.51
N GLY A 25 14.16 5.12 1.69
CA GLY A 25 15.07 5.59 0.65
C GLY A 25 15.04 4.72 -0.61
N VAL A 26 15.08 3.40 -0.44
CA VAL A 26 14.94 2.44 -1.55
C VAL A 26 13.58 2.58 -2.22
N GLY A 27 12.50 2.65 -1.43
CA GLY A 27 11.15 2.81 -1.93
C GLY A 27 10.97 4.08 -2.77
N CYS A 28 11.51 5.22 -2.31
CA CYS A 28 11.50 6.47 -3.05
C CYS A 28 12.31 6.38 -4.36
N GLY A 29 13.45 5.69 -4.34
CA GLY A 29 14.26 5.48 -5.55
C GLY A 29 13.52 4.66 -6.61
N VAL A 30 12.90 3.56 -6.20
CA VAL A 30 12.08 2.71 -7.09
C VAL A 30 10.87 3.48 -7.60
N TYR A 31 10.14 4.16 -6.72
CA TYR A 31 9.00 5.01 -7.09
C TYR A 31 9.39 6.01 -8.18
N LYS A 32 10.50 6.73 -7.97
CA LYS A 32 10.96 7.74 -8.92
C LYS A 32 11.35 7.11 -10.26
N SER A 33 12.05 5.98 -10.25
CA SER A 33 12.43 5.27 -11.47
C SER A 33 11.22 4.85 -12.31
N ILE A 34 10.15 4.36 -11.67
CA ILE A 34 8.94 3.92 -12.36
C ILE A 34 8.20 5.12 -12.97
N ILE A 35 8.06 6.21 -12.20
CA ILE A 35 7.37 7.42 -12.67
C ILE A 35 8.13 8.13 -13.78
N ASP A 36 9.47 8.11 -13.74
CA ASP A 36 10.31 8.67 -14.79
C ASP A 36 10.26 7.83 -16.08
N GLU A 37 10.02 6.51 -15.99
CA GLU A 37 9.86 5.62 -17.13
C GLU A 37 8.45 5.68 -17.74
N THR A 38 7.42 5.72 -16.90
CA THR A 38 6.01 5.82 -17.33
C THR A 38 5.25 6.66 -16.33
N SER A 39 4.81 7.86 -16.77
CA SER A 39 4.01 8.73 -15.92
C SER A 39 2.64 8.10 -15.63
N ILE A 40 2.05 8.49 -14.50
CA ILE A 40 0.71 8.04 -14.12
C ILE A 40 -0.31 8.47 -15.17
N GLU A 41 -0.18 9.68 -15.70
CA GLU A 41 -1.07 10.23 -16.72
C GLU A 41 -1.02 9.39 -18.00
N SER A 42 0.19 9.07 -18.48
CA SER A 42 0.37 8.22 -19.67
C SER A 42 -0.22 6.83 -19.45
N LYS A 43 -0.06 6.25 -18.25
CA LYS A 43 -0.64 4.93 -17.96
C LYS A 43 -2.17 4.97 -17.89
N ILE A 44 -2.74 6.07 -17.40
CA ILE A 44 -4.20 6.29 -17.40
C ILE A 44 -4.70 6.40 -18.84
N GLU A 45 -4.03 7.17 -19.69
CA GLU A 45 -4.38 7.32 -21.12
C GLU A 45 -4.33 5.96 -21.83
N GLU A 46 -3.26 5.19 -21.65
CA GLU A 46 -3.10 3.84 -22.24
C GLU A 46 -4.28 2.91 -21.85
N VAL A 47 -4.71 2.92 -20.58
CA VAL A 47 -5.84 2.10 -20.13
C VAL A 47 -7.16 2.59 -20.73
N LYS A 48 -7.34 3.90 -20.86
CA LYS A 48 -8.56 4.52 -21.42
C LYS A 48 -8.68 4.41 -22.93
N GLU A 49 -7.56 4.25 -23.64
CA GLU A 49 -7.52 4.02 -25.09
C GLU A 49 -8.04 2.62 -25.49
N ASN A 50 -8.15 1.69 -24.54
CA ASN A 50 -8.72 0.38 -24.81
C ASN A 50 -10.17 0.49 -25.30
N SER A 51 -10.49 -0.14 -26.44
CA SER A 51 -11.83 -0.08 -27.03
C SER A 51 -12.95 -0.63 -26.14
N ASN A 52 -12.61 -1.47 -25.15
CA ASN A 52 -13.56 -2.01 -24.18
C ASN A 52 -13.55 -1.26 -22.84
N TYR A 53 -12.87 -0.11 -22.75
CA TYR A 53 -12.89 0.72 -21.55
C TYR A 53 -14.31 1.23 -21.27
N THR A 54 -14.70 1.23 -20.00
CA THR A 54 -15.97 1.78 -19.53
C THR A 54 -15.71 2.72 -18.37
N GLU A 55 -16.24 3.94 -18.45
CA GLU A 55 -16.17 4.90 -17.36
C GLU A 55 -16.94 4.40 -16.13
N LEU A 56 -16.44 4.76 -14.93
CA LEU A 56 -16.98 4.27 -13.66
C LEU A 56 -18.49 4.53 -13.52
N ASP A 57 -18.95 5.71 -13.94
CA ASP A 57 -20.34 6.14 -13.84
C ASP A 57 -21.29 5.32 -14.74
N ASN A 58 -20.75 4.62 -15.74
CA ASN A 58 -21.49 3.77 -16.65
C ASN A 58 -21.54 2.29 -16.18
N ILE A 59 -20.86 1.96 -15.07
CA ILE A 59 -20.87 0.60 -14.52
C ILE A 59 -22.05 0.42 -13.57
N TYR A 60 -22.74 -0.73 -13.67
CA TYR A 60 -23.89 -1.02 -12.81
C TYR A 60 -23.48 -1.01 -11.33
N LYS A 61 -24.20 -0.23 -10.51
CA LYS A 61 -23.85 -0.01 -9.10
C LYS A 61 -23.71 -1.31 -8.30
N THR A 62 -24.59 -2.29 -8.49
CA THR A 62 -24.48 -3.57 -7.77
C THR A 62 -23.22 -4.34 -8.14
N PHE A 63 -22.73 -4.21 -9.37
CA PHE A 63 -21.47 -4.83 -9.77
C PHE A 63 -20.30 -4.16 -9.07
N LEU A 64 -20.26 -2.82 -9.03
CA LEU A 64 -19.25 -2.07 -8.26
C LEU A 64 -19.27 -2.43 -6.77
N ASP A 65 -20.46 -2.41 -6.16
CA ASP A 65 -20.64 -2.77 -4.74
C ASP A 65 -20.18 -4.21 -4.47
N ALA A 66 -20.44 -5.15 -5.38
CA ALA A 66 -20.01 -6.54 -5.26
C ALA A 66 -18.48 -6.69 -5.38
N ILE A 67 -17.85 -6.03 -6.35
CA ILE A 67 -16.39 -6.04 -6.51
C ILE A 67 -15.72 -5.45 -5.27
N VAL A 68 -16.20 -4.31 -4.78
CA VAL A 68 -15.69 -3.71 -3.54
C VAL A 68 -15.90 -4.68 -2.37
N ALA A 69 -17.06 -5.32 -2.23
CA ALA A 69 -17.30 -6.26 -1.14
C ALA A 69 -16.36 -7.49 -1.17
N ILE A 70 -15.98 -7.97 -2.35
CA ILE A 70 -15.13 -9.16 -2.55
C ILE A 70 -13.65 -8.83 -2.36
N GLU A 71 -13.16 -7.78 -3.03
CA GLU A 71 -11.73 -7.45 -3.05
C GLU A 71 -11.31 -6.66 -1.80
N ASP A 72 -12.11 -5.66 -1.44
CA ASP A 72 -11.78 -4.75 -0.34
C ASP A 72 -13.06 -4.12 0.23
N HIS A 73 -13.75 -4.87 1.09
CA HIS A 73 -15.00 -4.42 1.73
C HIS A 73 -14.86 -3.12 2.55
N ARG A 74 -13.63 -2.64 2.80
CA ARG A 74 -13.35 -1.40 3.50
C ARG A 74 -12.66 -0.35 2.63
N PHE A 75 -12.63 -0.54 1.30
CA PHE A 75 -12.00 0.36 0.35
C PHE A 75 -12.31 1.85 0.64
N TYR A 76 -13.59 2.19 0.84
CA TYR A 76 -14.03 3.56 1.15
C TYR A 76 -13.89 4.00 2.62
N LYS A 77 -13.34 3.14 3.48
CA LYS A 77 -13.20 3.34 4.93
C LYS A 77 -11.75 3.44 5.38
N HIS A 78 -10.78 3.28 4.48
CA HIS A 78 -9.37 3.50 4.76
C HIS A 78 -8.70 4.34 3.66
N GLY A 79 -7.49 4.83 3.94
CA GLY A 79 -6.66 5.54 2.96
C GLY A 79 -5.93 4.57 2.02
N ALA A 80 -4.74 4.95 1.58
CA ALA A 80 -3.93 4.14 0.67
C ALA A 80 -3.58 2.72 1.19
N ILE A 81 -3.68 2.49 2.51
CA ILE A 81 -3.30 1.22 3.15
C ILE A 81 -4.36 0.81 4.18
N ASP A 82 -4.88 -0.42 4.07
CA ASP A 82 -5.74 -1.05 5.07
C ASP A 82 -4.93 -1.82 6.12
N LEU A 83 -4.47 -1.11 7.16
CA LEU A 83 -3.70 -1.72 8.25
C LEU A 83 -4.48 -2.83 8.98
N VAL A 84 -5.81 -2.72 9.07
CA VAL A 84 -6.65 -3.70 9.77
C VAL A 84 -6.74 -5.00 8.97
N SER A 85 -6.84 -4.92 7.65
CA SER A 85 -6.89 -6.12 6.79
C SER A 85 -5.53 -6.79 6.75
N ILE A 86 -4.46 -6.01 6.63
CA ILE A 86 -3.08 -6.53 6.64
C ILE A 86 -2.78 -7.26 7.96
N ALA A 87 -3.08 -6.65 9.11
CA ALA A 87 -2.83 -7.27 10.40
C ALA A 87 -3.65 -8.56 10.60
N ARG A 88 -4.91 -8.57 10.16
CA ARG A 88 -5.77 -9.77 10.19
C ARG A 88 -5.23 -10.87 9.28
N ALA A 89 -4.86 -10.53 8.05
CA ALA A 89 -4.32 -11.47 7.07
C ALA A 89 -3.03 -12.11 7.61
N PHE A 90 -2.12 -11.31 8.16
CA PHE A 90 -0.90 -11.80 8.80
C PHE A 90 -1.19 -12.80 9.93
N GLY A 91 -2.16 -12.50 10.81
CA GLY A 91 -2.57 -13.41 11.89
C GLY A 91 -3.20 -14.71 11.39
N VAL A 92 -3.94 -14.68 10.27
CA VAL A 92 -4.51 -15.87 9.63
C VAL A 92 -3.43 -16.69 8.93
N SER A 93 -2.51 -16.05 8.22
CA SER A 93 -1.45 -16.72 7.46
C SER A 93 -0.40 -17.44 8.32
N ILE A 94 -0.22 -17.00 9.57
CA ILE A 94 0.73 -17.61 10.51
C ILE A 94 0.10 -18.74 11.33
N LYS A 95 -1.23 -18.82 11.39
CA LYS A 95 -1.96 -19.90 12.05
C LYS A 95 -1.99 -21.15 11.18
#